data_AF-A0A815V2I9-F1
#
_entry.id   AF-A0A815V2I9-F1
#
_cell.length_a   1.000
_cell.length_b   1.000
_cell.length_c   1.000
_cell.angle_alpha   90.00
_cell.angle_beta   90.00
_cell.angle_gamma   90.00
#
_symmetry.space_group_name_H-M   'P 1'
#
loop_
_entity.id
_entity.type
_entity.pdbx_description
1 polymer ?
#
loop_
_entity_poly.entity_id
_entity_poly.type
_entity_poly.pdbx_seq_one_letter_code
_entity_poly.pdbx_strand_id
1 'polypeptide(L)'
;MRNYLRTFARIARKYDIGLILESATWRANPDWIRKLGYSDQDLISINRKAIELLCDIRNEYETEKSPMVINASVGPRGDGYNPTVVMSAKEAQEYHATQIGAISQTNADMVTGLTMNYAEEAIGIALAAKAVGMPVVISFTVETDGRLPTGQTLKDAIELVDKVTQSTPVYYMVNCAHPSSFEDVLVSDEAWVARIHGVKANASKKSHAELNESKELDAGNPVEFGTDYRALLRKLKNLNVLGGCCGTDHRHVEETCKACISIFDQQKHAYHDEI
;
A
#
# COMPACT_ATOMS: atom_id res chain seq x y z
N MET A 1 19.34 1.01 -4.03
CA MET A 1 18.04 0.30 -4.13
C MET A 1 18.17 -1.23 -4.00
N ARG A 2 18.99 -1.94 -4.79
CA ARG A 2 19.14 -3.41 -4.69
C ARG A 2 19.39 -3.92 -3.26
N ASN A 3 20.40 -3.39 -2.57
CA ASN A 3 20.71 -3.82 -1.19
C ASN A 3 19.56 -3.59 -0.22
N TYR A 4 18.78 -2.52 -0.40
CA TYR A 4 17.58 -2.25 0.40
C TYR A 4 16.54 -3.35 0.19
N LEU A 5 16.17 -3.67 -1.05
CA LEU A 5 15.20 -4.73 -1.38
C LEU A 5 15.68 -6.12 -0.92
N ARG A 6 16.97 -6.42 -1.10
CA ARG A 6 17.58 -7.69 -0.63
C ARG A 6 17.45 -7.86 0.88
N THR A 7 17.52 -6.79 1.66
CA THR A 7 17.34 -6.88 3.12
C THR A 7 15.95 -7.38 3.47
N PHE A 8 14.88 -6.86 2.85
CA PHE A 8 13.52 -7.34 3.10
C PHE A 8 13.30 -8.75 2.57
N ALA A 9 13.87 -9.09 1.40
CA ALA A 9 13.83 -10.45 0.85
C ALA A 9 14.47 -11.48 1.79
N ARG A 10 15.59 -11.13 2.45
CA ARG A 10 16.21 -11.99 3.46
C ARG A 10 15.37 -12.13 4.73
N ILE A 11 14.70 -11.06 5.15
CA ILE A 11 13.76 -11.12 6.28
C ILE A 11 12.61 -12.07 5.93
N ALA A 12 11.98 -11.91 4.77
CA ALA A 12 10.88 -12.78 4.33
C ALA A 12 11.28 -14.27 4.32
N ARG A 13 12.46 -14.58 3.79
CA ARG A 13 13.03 -15.94 3.83
C ARG A 13 13.36 -16.43 5.24
N LYS A 14 13.88 -15.57 6.11
CA LYS A 14 14.22 -15.94 7.50
C LYS A 14 12.99 -16.41 8.27
N TYR A 15 11.82 -15.85 7.96
CA TYR A 15 10.57 -16.14 8.65
C TYR A 15 9.60 -17.00 7.83
N ASP A 16 10.00 -17.55 6.67
CA ASP A 16 9.12 -18.36 5.80
C ASP A 16 7.77 -17.66 5.49
N ILE A 17 7.82 -16.37 5.13
CA ILE A 17 6.64 -15.56 4.78
C ILE A 17 6.72 -15.01 3.35
N GLY A 18 5.56 -14.72 2.76
CA GLY A 18 5.48 -14.02 1.48
C GLY A 18 5.95 -12.56 1.56
N LEU A 19 6.34 -11.99 0.43
CA LEU A 19 6.80 -10.60 0.33
C LEU A 19 6.15 -9.90 -0.86
N ILE A 20 5.57 -8.72 -0.62
CA ILE A 20 5.17 -7.81 -1.71
C ILE A 20 6.34 -6.85 -1.97
N LEU A 21 6.99 -7.01 -3.11
CA LEU A 21 8.04 -6.14 -3.61
C LEU A 21 7.40 -4.92 -4.27
N GLU A 22 7.61 -3.74 -3.68
CA GLU A 22 7.02 -2.47 -4.15
C GLU A 22 7.99 -1.69 -5.04
N SER A 23 7.51 -1.19 -6.18
CA SER A 23 8.34 -0.37 -7.08
C SER A 23 8.51 1.06 -6.57
N ALA A 24 9.66 1.65 -6.83
CA ALA A 24 9.95 3.05 -6.52
C ALA A 24 9.34 4.01 -7.57
N THR A 25 8.04 3.89 -7.85
CA THR A 25 7.34 4.60 -8.94
C THR A 25 6.19 5.49 -8.49
N TRP A 26 6.05 5.74 -7.18
CA TRP A 26 4.96 6.57 -6.62
C TRP A 26 4.84 7.95 -7.28
N ARG A 27 5.96 8.62 -7.61
CA ARG A 27 6.00 9.91 -8.36
C ARG A 27 6.27 9.76 -9.86
N ALA A 28 6.27 8.55 -10.41
CA ALA A 28 6.53 8.33 -11.84
C ALA A 28 5.24 8.59 -12.65
N ASN A 29 4.70 9.80 -12.56
CA ASN A 29 3.46 10.24 -13.20
C ASN A 29 3.72 11.41 -14.19
N PRO A 30 2.77 11.71 -15.10
CA PRO A 30 2.96 12.71 -16.16
C PRO A 30 3.33 14.12 -15.70
N ASP A 31 2.86 14.55 -14.52
CA ASP A 31 3.16 15.91 -14.03
C ASP A 31 4.60 16.01 -13.53
N TRP A 32 5.08 15.00 -12.78
CA TRP A 32 6.44 14.99 -12.25
C TRP A 32 7.50 14.79 -13.32
N ILE A 33 7.28 13.88 -14.27
CA ILE A 33 8.27 13.67 -15.34
C ILE A 33 8.49 14.94 -16.15
N ARG A 34 7.43 15.68 -16.51
CA ARG A 34 7.53 16.94 -17.26
C ARG A 34 8.16 18.05 -16.43
N LYS A 35 7.79 18.19 -15.15
CA LYS A 35 8.42 19.15 -14.22
C LYS A 35 9.92 18.94 -14.07
N LEU A 36 10.38 17.69 -14.16
CA LEU A 36 11.79 17.32 -14.10
C LEU A 36 12.50 17.37 -15.47
N GLY A 37 11.79 17.70 -16.55
CA GLY A 37 12.35 17.81 -17.91
C GLY A 37 12.46 16.50 -18.68
N TYR A 38 11.79 15.44 -18.22
CA TYR A 38 11.71 14.16 -18.91
C TYR A 38 10.54 14.10 -19.90
N SER A 39 10.67 13.24 -20.91
CA SER A 39 9.65 12.97 -21.92
C SER A 39 8.62 11.93 -21.45
N ASP A 40 7.49 11.85 -22.14
CA ASP A 40 6.49 10.79 -21.88
C ASP A 40 7.06 9.37 -22.17
N GLN A 41 8.09 9.25 -23.02
CA GLN A 41 8.79 7.97 -23.23
C GLN A 41 9.67 7.56 -22.04
N ASP A 42 10.22 8.54 -21.32
CA ASP A 42 10.97 8.28 -20.09
C ASP A 42 10.07 7.73 -19.00
N LEU A 43 8.78 8.12 -18.95
CA LEU A 43 7.79 7.53 -18.04
C LEU A 43 7.73 6.01 -18.18
N ILE A 44 7.63 5.54 -19.42
CA ILE A 44 7.56 4.11 -19.75
C ILE A 44 8.87 3.41 -19.34
N SER A 45 10.00 4.02 -19.69
CA SER A 45 11.34 3.50 -19.38
C SER A 45 11.58 3.40 -17.87
N ILE A 46 11.16 4.40 -17.09
CA ILE A 46 11.31 4.45 -15.62
C ILE A 46 10.48 3.35 -14.97
N ASN A 47 9.19 3.23 -15.33
CA ASN A 47 8.33 2.18 -14.77
C ASN A 47 8.86 0.79 -15.13
N ARG A 48 9.29 0.56 -16.39
CA ARG A 48 9.89 -0.71 -16.81
C ARG A 48 11.13 -1.07 -16.00
N LYS A 49 12.10 -0.16 -15.89
CA LYS A 49 13.34 -0.38 -15.11
C LYS A 49 13.07 -0.64 -13.63
N ALA A 50 12.07 0.03 -13.06
CA ALA A 50 11.67 -0.20 -11.68
C ALA A 50 11.13 -1.63 -11.48
N ILE A 51 10.31 -2.14 -12.41
CA ILE A 51 9.79 -3.51 -12.36
C ILE A 51 10.87 -4.55 -12.66
N GLU A 52 11.76 -4.32 -13.62
CA GLU A 52 12.91 -5.20 -13.91
C GLU A 52 13.80 -5.38 -12.67
N LEU A 53 14.04 -4.30 -11.92
CA LEU A 53 14.77 -4.38 -10.65
C LEU A 53 14.08 -5.31 -9.64
N LEU A 54 12.75 -5.29 -9.54
CA LEU A 54 12.01 -6.19 -8.64
C LEU A 54 12.05 -7.63 -9.14
N CYS A 55 11.99 -7.84 -10.46
CA CYS A 55 12.15 -9.17 -11.06
C CYS A 55 13.49 -9.80 -10.68
N ASP A 56 14.57 -9.02 -10.72
CA ASP A 56 15.89 -9.51 -10.30
C ASP A 56 15.91 -9.95 -8.83
N ILE A 57 15.19 -9.23 -7.95
CA ILE A 57 15.09 -9.59 -6.53
C ILE A 57 14.26 -10.85 -6.34
N ARG A 58 13.10 -10.96 -7.00
CA ARG A 58 12.26 -12.16 -6.98
C ARG A 58 13.06 -13.38 -7.46
N ASN A 59 13.76 -13.27 -8.59
CA ASN A 59 14.59 -14.35 -9.14
C ASN A 59 15.72 -14.80 -8.19
N GLU A 60 16.25 -13.90 -7.36
CA GLU A 60 17.34 -14.20 -6.42
C GLU A 60 16.84 -14.81 -5.09
N TYR A 61 15.62 -14.49 -4.64
CA TYR A 61 15.16 -14.80 -3.27
C TYR A 61 13.84 -15.57 -3.16
N GLU A 62 13.02 -15.65 -4.20
CA GLU A 62 11.74 -16.36 -4.13
C GLU A 62 11.95 -17.86 -3.86
N THR A 63 11.09 -18.41 -3.00
CA THR A 63 11.04 -19.84 -2.69
C THR A 63 9.58 -20.23 -2.45
N GLU A 64 9.26 -21.53 -2.43
CA GLU A 64 7.90 -22.01 -2.13
C GLU A 64 7.37 -21.49 -0.78
N LYS A 65 8.25 -21.29 0.20
CA LYS A 65 7.90 -20.77 1.53
C LYS A 65 7.92 -19.24 1.62
N SER A 66 8.48 -18.56 0.62
CA SER A 66 8.56 -17.10 0.57
C SER A 66 8.24 -16.62 -0.85
N PRO A 67 6.98 -16.78 -1.29
CA PRO A 67 6.53 -16.30 -2.59
C PRO A 67 6.59 -14.78 -2.63
N MET A 68 6.91 -14.21 -3.80
CA MET A 68 7.10 -12.77 -3.96
C MET A 68 6.21 -12.18 -5.05
N VAL A 69 5.37 -11.22 -4.65
CA VAL A 69 4.51 -10.46 -5.58
C VAL A 69 5.23 -9.18 -5.99
N ILE A 70 5.31 -8.91 -7.28
CA ILE A 70 5.82 -7.67 -7.85
C ILE A 70 4.66 -6.68 -7.97
N ASN A 71 4.66 -5.66 -7.11
CA ASN A 71 3.67 -4.61 -7.07
C ASN A 71 4.20 -3.31 -7.63
N ALA A 72 3.44 -2.69 -8.52
CA ALA A 72 3.74 -1.37 -9.05
C ALA A 72 3.04 -0.27 -8.24
N SER A 73 3.81 0.63 -7.64
CA SER A 73 3.30 1.75 -6.86
C SER A 73 2.86 2.90 -7.76
N VAL A 74 1.60 3.34 -7.61
CA VAL A 74 1.03 4.53 -8.24
C VAL A 74 0.61 5.49 -7.13
N GLY A 75 1.20 6.68 -7.10
CA GLY A 75 0.83 7.73 -6.15
C GLY A 75 -0.31 8.60 -6.67
N PRO A 76 -0.89 9.46 -5.82
CA PRO A 76 -1.84 10.48 -6.24
C PRO A 76 -1.16 11.46 -7.20
N ARG A 77 -1.94 12.10 -8.05
CA ARG A 77 -1.50 13.17 -8.94
C ARG A 77 -0.88 14.32 -8.14
N GLY A 78 -1.57 14.74 -7.09
CA GLY A 78 -1.24 15.88 -6.23
C GLY A 78 -0.43 15.50 -4.99
N ASP A 79 -0.56 16.34 -3.96
CA ASP A 79 -0.07 15.99 -2.63
C ASP A 79 -0.97 14.91 -2.02
N GLY A 80 -0.37 13.86 -1.45
CA GLY A 80 -1.11 12.78 -0.81
C GLY A 80 -1.82 13.17 0.48
N TYR A 81 -1.50 14.32 1.07
CA TYR A 81 -2.06 14.78 2.35
C TYR A 81 -2.90 16.06 2.23
N ASN A 82 -2.92 16.68 1.05
CA ASN A 82 -3.61 17.95 0.86
C ASN A 82 -4.45 17.97 -0.44
N PRO A 83 -5.76 17.69 -0.35
CA PRO A 83 -6.66 17.59 -1.51
C PRO A 83 -7.09 18.98 -2.03
N THR A 84 -6.14 19.90 -2.23
CA THR A 84 -6.43 21.25 -2.80
C THR A 84 -7.00 21.21 -4.21
N VAL A 85 -6.65 20.19 -5.00
CA VAL A 85 -7.13 19.99 -6.37
C VAL A 85 -7.59 18.55 -6.48
N VAL A 86 -8.89 18.36 -6.72
CA VAL A 86 -9.52 17.06 -6.90
C VAL A 86 -9.94 16.86 -8.36
N MET A 87 -9.76 15.64 -8.85
CA MET A 87 -10.22 15.24 -10.18
C MET A 87 -11.57 14.53 -10.08
N SER A 88 -12.40 14.64 -11.13
CA SER A 88 -13.47 13.66 -11.33
C SER A 88 -12.88 12.27 -11.59
N ALA A 89 -13.67 11.22 -11.35
CA ALA A 89 -13.24 9.84 -11.60
C ALA A 89 -12.78 9.60 -13.06
N LYS A 90 -13.43 10.27 -14.02
CA LYS A 90 -13.06 10.20 -15.44
C LYS A 90 -11.70 10.85 -15.71
N GLU A 91 -11.48 12.06 -15.19
CA GLU A 91 -10.20 12.75 -15.33
C GLU A 91 -9.07 11.96 -14.66
N ALA A 92 -9.34 11.37 -13.49
CA ALA A 92 -8.37 10.51 -12.81
C ALA A 92 -8.04 9.25 -13.62
N GLN A 93 -9.05 8.61 -14.24
CA GLN A 93 -8.82 7.46 -15.12
C GLN A 93 -7.91 7.83 -16.31
N GLU A 94 -8.22 8.94 -16.99
CA GLU A 94 -7.44 9.45 -18.12
C GLU A 94 -6.00 9.80 -17.71
N TYR A 95 -5.83 10.44 -16.54
CA TYR A 95 -4.52 10.81 -16.01
C TYR A 95 -3.65 9.58 -15.70
N HIS A 96 -4.19 8.61 -14.97
CA HIS A 96 -3.45 7.43 -14.50
C HIS A 96 -3.27 6.35 -15.58
N ALA A 97 -4.06 6.39 -16.66
CA ALA A 97 -3.98 5.45 -17.77
C ALA A 97 -2.58 5.35 -18.40
N THR A 98 -1.82 6.46 -18.46
CA THR A 98 -0.49 6.44 -19.09
C THR A 98 0.51 5.62 -18.27
N GLN A 99 0.58 5.84 -16.95
CA GLN A 99 1.50 5.11 -16.08
C GLN A 99 1.08 3.64 -15.96
N ILE A 100 -0.21 3.38 -15.71
CA ILE A 100 -0.75 2.02 -15.55
C ILE A 100 -0.64 1.23 -16.86
N GLY A 101 -0.88 1.86 -18.01
CA GLY A 101 -0.67 1.26 -19.32
C GLY A 101 0.79 0.93 -19.60
N ALA A 102 1.74 1.74 -19.12
CA ALA A 102 3.16 1.41 -19.19
C ALA A 102 3.52 0.20 -18.30
N ILE A 103 2.96 0.15 -17.09
CA ILE A 103 3.16 -0.94 -16.14
C ILE A 103 2.58 -2.26 -16.68
N SER A 104 1.42 -2.25 -17.34
CA SER A 104 0.81 -3.48 -17.89
C SER A 104 1.64 -4.15 -18.99
N GLN A 105 2.63 -3.45 -19.54
CA GLN A 105 3.60 -3.99 -20.50
C GLN A 105 4.88 -4.52 -19.83
N THR A 106 4.84 -4.78 -18.52
CA THR A 106 5.95 -5.29 -17.71
C THR A 106 5.56 -6.59 -17.01
N ASN A 107 6.48 -7.16 -16.22
CA ASN A 107 6.22 -8.35 -15.39
C ASN A 107 5.65 -8.01 -14.00
N ALA A 108 4.99 -6.86 -13.84
CA ALA A 108 4.30 -6.53 -12.61
C ALA A 108 3.08 -7.47 -12.45
N ASP A 109 2.89 -8.01 -11.26
CA ASP A 109 1.76 -8.90 -10.97
C ASP A 109 0.49 -8.11 -10.62
N MET A 110 0.66 -6.88 -10.09
CA MET A 110 -0.44 -6.00 -9.69
C MET A 110 0.01 -4.53 -9.61
N VAL A 111 -0.97 -3.63 -9.49
CA VAL A 111 -0.75 -2.21 -9.20
C VAL A 111 -1.39 -1.81 -7.88
N THR A 112 -0.80 -0.85 -7.16
CA THR A 112 -1.39 -0.28 -5.95
C THR A 112 -1.47 1.23 -6.07
N GLY A 113 -2.69 1.77 -5.99
CA GLY A 113 -2.92 3.19 -5.73
C GLY A 113 -2.63 3.49 -4.27
N LEU A 114 -1.48 4.08 -3.97
CA LEU A 114 -0.97 4.26 -2.61
C LEU A 114 -1.09 5.72 -2.14
N THR A 115 -1.59 5.93 -0.92
CA THR A 115 -1.82 7.26 -0.33
C THR A 115 -2.92 8.03 -1.06
N MET A 116 -4.05 7.37 -1.35
CA MET A 116 -5.24 8.03 -1.91
C MET A 116 -5.94 8.84 -0.83
N ASN A 117 -6.33 10.07 -1.15
CA ASN A 117 -6.93 11.02 -0.20
C ASN A 117 -8.37 11.46 -0.55
N TYR A 118 -8.91 11.01 -1.68
CA TYR A 118 -10.33 11.11 -2.04
C TYR A 118 -10.73 9.95 -2.96
N ALA A 119 -12.01 9.60 -2.98
CA ALA A 119 -12.50 8.39 -3.62
C ALA A 119 -12.45 8.45 -5.16
N GLU A 120 -12.69 9.61 -5.77
CA GLU A 120 -12.75 9.78 -7.21
C GLU A 120 -11.42 9.43 -7.90
N GLU A 121 -10.28 9.77 -7.29
CA GLU A 121 -8.98 9.37 -7.82
C GLU A 121 -8.73 7.87 -7.69
N ALA A 122 -9.11 7.27 -6.55
CA ALA A 122 -9.08 5.83 -6.38
C ALA A 122 -9.94 5.09 -7.42
N ILE A 123 -11.14 5.62 -7.73
CA ILE A 123 -11.99 5.10 -8.81
C ILE A 123 -11.25 5.18 -10.15
N GLY A 124 -10.63 6.32 -10.46
CA GLY A 124 -9.90 6.51 -11.71
C GLY A 124 -8.76 5.50 -11.89
N ILE A 125 -7.95 5.29 -10.84
CA ILE A 125 -6.88 4.27 -10.82
C ILE A 125 -7.46 2.87 -11.02
N ALA A 126 -8.52 2.52 -10.29
CA ALA A 126 -9.14 1.21 -10.41
C ALA A 126 -9.68 0.94 -11.82
N LEU A 127 -10.36 1.92 -12.43
CA LEU A 127 -10.86 1.81 -13.80
C LEU A 127 -9.74 1.75 -14.84
N ALA A 128 -8.65 2.50 -14.64
CA ALA A 128 -7.48 2.46 -15.52
C ALA A 128 -6.80 1.08 -15.47
N ALA A 129 -6.65 0.48 -14.28
CA ALA A 129 -6.12 -0.87 -14.12
C ALA A 129 -7.04 -1.93 -14.73
N LYS A 130 -8.36 -1.82 -14.50
CA LYS A 130 -9.37 -2.71 -15.12
C LYS A 130 -9.29 -2.70 -16.64
N ALA A 131 -9.12 -1.52 -17.25
CA ALA A 131 -9.07 -1.35 -18.70
C ALA A 131 -7.88 -2.08 -19.35
N VAL A 132 -6.81 -2.34 -18.60
CA VAL A 132 -5.62 -3.07 -19.07
C VAL A 132 -5.48 -4.46 -18.45
N GLY A 133 -6.51 -4.95 -17.74
CA GLY A 133 -6.54 -6.29 -17.16
C GLY A 133 -5.61 -6.51 -15.98
N MET A 134 -5.16 -5.45 -15.31
CA MET A 134 -4.24 -5.54 -14.16
C MET A 134 -5.01 -5.65 -12.84
N PRO A 135 -4.67 -6.59 -11.93
CA PRO A 135 -5.14 -6.57 -10.55
C PRO A 135 -4.73 -5.26 -9.86
N VAL A 136 -5.65 -4.68 -9.10
CA VAL A 136 -5.43 -3.39 -8.43
C VAL A 136 -5.80 -3.44 -6.96
N VAL A 137 -4.98 -2.79 -6.15
CA VAL A 137 -5.25 -2.51 -4.74
C VAL A 137 -5.32 -1.02 -4.54
N ILE A 138 -6.23 -0.58 -3.67
CA ILE A 138 -6.37 0.82 -3.30
C ILE A 138 -6.01 0.97 -1.83
N SER A 139 -5.10 1.89 -1.54
CA SER A 139 -4.70 2.23 -0.18
C SER A 139 -5.03 3.68 0.10
N PHE A 140 -5.94 3.91 1.03
CA PHE A 140 -6.28 5.25 1.49
C PHE A 140 -5.33 5.71 2.59
N THR A 141 -5.08 7.02 2.65
CA THR A 141 -4.54 7.67 3.84
C THR A 141 -5.69 8.27 4.64
N VAL A 142 -5.54 8.27 5.96
CA VAL A 142 -6.53 8.81 6.89
C VAL A 142 -5.87 9.74 7.89
N GLU A 143 -6.65 10.68 8.43
CA GLU A 143 -6.27 11.52 9.55
C GLU A 143 -6.48 10.82 10.89
N THR A 144 -6.21 11.52 11.99
CA THR A 144 -6.28 10.97 13.36
C THR A 144 -7.68 10.54 13.81
N ASP A 145 -8.73 10.92 13.07
CA ASP A 145 -10.12 10.52 13.29
C ASP A 145 -10.58 9.39 12.35
N GLY A 146 -9.65 8.82 11.57
CA GLY A 146 -9.91 7.75 10.60
C GLY A 146 -10.69 8.17 9.35
N ARG A 147 -10.88 9.48 9.12
CA ARG A 147 -11.45 10.02 7.88
C ARG A 147 -10.35 10.29 6.87
N LEU A 148 -10.71 10.28 5.58
CA LEU A 148 -9.82 10.77 4.53
C LEU A 148 -9.56 12.28 4.74
N PRO A 149 -8.47 12.84 4.19
CA PRO A 149 -8.19 14.29 4.27
C PRO A 149 -9.32 15.21 3.77
N THR A 150 -10.24 14.70 2.94
CA THR A 150 -11.47 15.41 2.52
C THR A 150 -12.59 15.42 3.56
N GLY A 151 -12.43 14.71 4.68
CA GLY A 151 -13.46 14.49 5.70
C GLY A 151 -14.41 13.33 5.41
N GLN A 152 -14.32 12.69 4.23
CA GLN A 152 -15.09 11.50 3.90
C GLN A 152 -14.70 10.33 4.82
N THR A 153 -15.67 9.53 5.27
CA THR A 153 -15.35 8.33 6.05
C THR A 153 -14.67 7.29 5.17
N LEU A 154 -13.79 6.47 5.76
CA LEU A 154 -13.15 5.38 5.03
C LEU A 154 -14.17 4.37 4.48
N LYS A 155 -15.24 4.10 5.24
CA LYS A 155 -16.38 3.29 4.80
C LYS A 155 -16.99 3.84 3.52
N ASP A 156 -17.42 5.11 3.54
CA ASP A 156 -18.11 5.72 2.39
C ASP A 156 -17.19 5.73 1.15
N ALA A 157 -15.89 5.94 1.34
CA ALA A 157 -14.92 5.90 0.24
C ALA A 157 -14.80 4.50 -0.38
N ILE A 158 -14.65 3.45 0.45
CA ILE A 158 -14.56 2.05 -0.01
C ILE A 158 -15.85 1.62 -0.72
N GLU A 159 -17.01 1.88 -0.10
CA GLU A 159 -18.31 1.52 -0.68
C GLU A 159 -18.58 2.26 -2.00
N LEU A 160 -18.16 3.54 -2.09
CA LEU A 160 -18.27 4.30 -3.33
C LEU A 160 -17.37 3.73 -4.44
N VAL A 161 -16.11 3.42 -4.15
CA VAL A 161 -15.19 2.81 -5.12
C VAL A 161 -15.73 1.45 -5.58
N ASP A 162 -16.14 0.57 -4.67
CA ASP A 162 -16.69 -0.74 -5.01
C ASP A 162 -17.98 -0.59 -5.84
N LYS A 163 -18.89 0.31 -5.48
CA LYS A 163 -20.12 0.56 -6.23
C LYS A 163 -19.85 1.03 -7.66
N VAL A 164 -18.96 2.01 -7.85
CA VAL A 164 -18.71 2.61 -9.17
C VAL A 164 -17.88 1.68 -10.06
N THR A 165 -16.91 0.96 -9.47
CA THR A 165 -15.99 0.11 -10.23
C THR A 165 -16.48 -1.34 -10.35
N GLN A 166 -17.58 -1.69 -9.70
CA GLN A 166 -18.07 -3.07 -9.54
C GLN A 166 -17.04 -3.96 -8.81
N SER A 167 -16.58 -3.48 -7.65
CA SER A 167 -15.61 -4.15 -6.79
C SER A 167 -14.33 -4.56 -7.52
N THR A 168 -13.82 -3.67 -8.38
CA THR A 168 -12.60 -3.91 -9.15
C THR A 168 -11.36 -4.07 -8.26
N PRO A 169 -11.15 -3.26 -7.20
CA PRO A 169 -10.02 -3.49 -6.29
C PRO A 169 -10.08 -4.90 -5.71
N VAL A 170 -8.96 -5.61 -5.71
CA VAL A 170 -8.88 -6.97 -5.12
C VAL A 170 -9.08 -6.87 -3.62
N TYR A 171 -8.47 -5.87 -3.00
CA TYR A 171 -8.66 -5.50 -1.60
C TYR A 171 -8.28 -4.02 -1.38
N TYR A 172 -8.56 -3.52 -0.17
CA TYR A 172 -8.17 -2.19 0.28
C TYR A 172 -7.11 -2.25 1.36
N MET A 173 -6.36 -1.15 1.46
CA MET A 173 -5.40 -0.93 2.54
C MET A 173 -5.58 0.45 3.17
N VAL A 174 -4.97 0.62 4.33
CA VAL A 174 -4.72 1.93 4.93
C VAL A 174 -3.21 2.14 5.02
N ASN A 175 -2.70 3.28 4.58
CA ASN A 175 -1.27 3.58 4.70
C ASN A 175 -0.99 4.98 5.20
N CYS A 176 0.24 5.15 5.68
CA CYS A 176 0.77 6.42 6.13
C CYS A 176 -0.02 7.08 7.28
N ALA A 177 -0.69 6.26 8.10
CA ALA A 177 -1.19 6.62 9.41
C ALA A 177 -0.69 5.59 10.43
N HIS A 178 -0.52 5.99 11.69
CA HIS A 178 -0.18 5.05 12.77
C HIS A 178 -1.45 4.25 13.14
N PRO A 179 -1.40 2.94 13.46
CA PRO A 179 -2.58 2.13 13.75
C PRO A 179 -3.51 2.71 14.81
N SER A 180 -2.93 3.35 15.84
CA SER A 180 -3.68 4.03 16.91
C SER A 180 -4.62 5.13 16.43
N SER A 181 -4.43 5.66 15.21
CA SER A 181 -5.25 6.73 14.65
C SER A 181 -6.56 6.23 14.03
N PHE A 182 -6.65 4.95 13.68
CA PHE A 182 -7.80 4.43 12.93
C PHE A 182 -8.29 3.06 13.40
N GLU A 183 -7.64 2.44 14.40
CA GLU A 183 -8.03 1.11 14.84
C GLU A 183 -9.52 1.02 15.22
N ASP A 184 -10.05 2.02 15.93
CA ASP A 184 -11.46 2.05 16.34
C ASP A 184 -12.44 2.14 15.16
N VAL A 185 -12.01 2.73 14.04
CA VAL A 185 -12.82 2.80 12.80
C VAL A 185 -12.84 1.45 12.08
N LEU A 186 -11.83 0.61 12.30
CA LEU A 186 -11.72 -0.69 11.64
C LEU A 186 -12.31 -1.85 12.48
N VAL A 187 -12.69 -1.62 13.74
CA VAL A 187 -13.32 -2.66 14.57
C VAL A 187 -14.85 -2.62 14.42
N SER A 188 -15.35 -3.17 13.31
CA SER A 188 -16.77 -3.48 13.16
C SER A 188 -16.99 -4.76 12.36
N ASP A 189 -18.15 -5.40 12.54
CA ASP A 189 -18.58 -6.57 11.75
C ASP A 189 -19.21 -6.17 10.40
N GLU A 190 -18.98 -4.93 9.95
CA GLU A 190 -19.53 -4.46 8.68
C GLU A 190 -18.76 -5.04 7.48
N ALA A 191 -19.49 -5.30 6.40
CA ALA A 191 -18.94 -5.97 5.21
C ALA A 191 -17.75 -5.22 4.57
N TRP A 192 -17.70 -3.89 4.68
CA TRP A 192 -16.60 -3.09 4.13
C TRP A 192 -15.26 -3.34 4.86
N VAL A 193 -15.29 -3.65 6.17
CA VAL A 193 -14.09 -3.96 6.95
C VAL A 193 -13.43 -5.24 6.44
N ALA A 194 -14.23 -6.22 6.02
CA ALA A 194 -13.74 -7.47 5.43
C ALA A 194 -12.97 -7.25 4.12
N ARG A 195 -13.11 -6.08 3.47
CA ARG A 195 -12.35 -5.71 2.27
C ARG A 195 -10.94 -5.19 2.57
N ILE A 196 -10.63 -4.91 3.84
CA ILE A 196 -9.31 -4.42 4.26
C ILE A 196 -8.40 -5.60 4.55
N HIS A 197 -7.37 -5.74 3.72
CA HIS A 197 -6.39 -6.81 3.86
C HIS A 197 -4.99 -6.28 4.17
N GLY A 198 -4.75 -4.97 4.11
CA GLY A 198 -3.42 -4.44 4.38
C GLY A 198 -3.33 -3.14 5.15
N VAL A 199 -2.26 -3.00 5.91
CA VAL A 199 -1.88 -1.75 6.59
C VAL A 199 -0.39 -1.51 6.40
N LYS A 200 -0.03 -0.30 5.94
CA LYS A 200 1.36 0.20 5.89
C LYS A 200 1.50 1.41 6.82
N ALA A 201 1.89 1.18 8.06
CA ALA A 201 1.90 2.19 9.11
C ALA A 201 3.14 3.09 9.09
N ASN A 202 3.01 4.33 9.57
CA ASN A 202 4.16 5.18 9.89
C ASN A 202 4.85 4.71 11.17
N ALA A 203 6.17 4.90 11.28
CA ALA A 203 6.93 4.52 12.48
C ALA A 203 6.59 5.38 13.70
N SER A 204 6.33 6.68 13.49
CA SER A 204 5.99 7.61 14.56
C SER A 204 4.49 7.61 14.84
N LYS A 205 4.14 7.81 16.12
CA LYS A 205 2.77 8.04 16.60
C LYS A 205 2.30 9.48 16.41
N LYS A 206 3.20 10.39 16.01
CA LYS A 206 2.89 11.79 15.76
C LYS A 206 2.06 11.95 14.48
N SER A 207 1.22 12.98 14.47
CA SER A 207 0.45 13.40 13.30
C SER A 207 1.37 13.94 12.18
N HIS A 208 0.82 14.05 10.97
CA HIS A 208 1.52 14.66 9.83
C HIS A 208 1.98 16.10 10.13
N ALA A 209 1.14 16.88 10.82
CA ALA A 209 1.47 18.25 11.21
C ALA A 209 2.66 18.31 12.18
N GLU A 210 2.64 17.48 13.23
CA GLU A 210 3.72 17.42 14.22
C GLU A 210 5.06 16.97 13.62
N LEU A 211 5.03 16.07 12.65
CA LEU A 211 6.24 15.61 11.93
C LEU A 211 6.79 16.69 11.01
N ASN A 212 5.92 17.40 10.28
CA ASN A 212 6.33 18.48 9.38
C ASN A 212 7.01 19.64 10.12
N GLU A 213 6.61 19.89 11.38
CA GLU A 213 7.19 20.94 12.22
C GLU A 213 8.37 20.46 13.08
N SER A 214 8.70 19.17 13.05
CA SER A 214 9.75 18.60 13.88
C SER A 214 11.15 18.90 13.36
N LYS A 215 12.05 19.33 14.26
CA LYS A 215 13.48 19.53 13.96
C LYS A 215 14.31 18.26 14.12
N GLU A 216 13.75 17.23 14.76
CA GLU A 216 14.41 15.97 15.04
C GLU A 216 13.68 14.84 14.31
N LEU A 217 14.45 13.90 13.78
CA LEU A 217 13.88 12.72 13.15
C LEU A 217 13.34 11.78 14.24
N ASP A 218 12.03 11.60 14.29
CA ASP A 218 11.40 10.56 15.09
C ASP A 218 11.42 9.24 14.32
N ALA A 219 12.33 8.35 14.70
CA ALA A 219 12.48 7.04 14.09
C ALA A 219 11.46 6.00 14.59
N GLY A 220 10.58 6.36 15.54
CA GLY A 220 9.67 5.42 16.20
C GLY A 220 10.40 4.33 17.01
N ASN A 221 9.65 3.34 17.48
CA ASN A 221 10.17 2.18 18.20
C ASN A 221 9.78 0.89 17.46
N PRO A 222 10.74 0.17 16.84
CA PRO A 222 10.48 -1.07 16.11
C PRO A 222 9.73 -2.15 16.91
N VAL A 223 10.05 -2.33 18.19
CA VAL A 223 9.43 -3.38 19.02
C VAL A 223 7.99 -3.02 19.36
N GLU A 224 7.72 -1.76 19.67
CA GLU A 224 6.35 -1.25 19.85
C GLU A 224 5.57 -1.38 18.54
N PHE A 225 6.15 -0.99 17.41
CA PHE A 225 5.53 -1.09 16.09
C PHE A 225 5.06 -2.54 15.79
N GLY A 226 5.91 -3.53 16.08
CA GLY A 226 5.52 -4.94 15.95
C GLY A 226 4.39 -5.36 16.91
N THR A 227 4.39 -4.83 18.14
CA THR A 227 3.35 -5.08 19.15
C THR A 227 2.01 -4.48 18.72
N ASP A 228 2.02 -3.26 18.17
CA ASP A 228 0.83 -2.56 17.68
C ASP A 228 0.21 -3.31 16.49
N TYR A 229 1.03 -3.83 15.56
CA TYR A 229 0.56 -4.72 14.49
C TYR A 229 -0.07 -6.01 15.01
N ARG A 230 0.54 -6.63 16.03
CA ARG A 230 -0.01 -7.84 16.64
C ARG A 230 -1.38 -7.58 17.28
N ALA A 231 -1.57 -6.43 17.92
CA ALA A 231 -2.85 -6.02 18.48
C ALA A 231 -3.89 -5.80 17.37
N LEU A 232 -3.50 -5.16 16.27
CA LEU A 232 -4.37 -4.91 15.12
C LEU A 232 -4.83 -6.22 14.45
N LEU A 233 -3.95 -7.20 14.26
CA LEU A 233 -4.31 -8.52 13.69
C LEU A 233 -5.37 -9.27 14.50
N ARG A 234 -5.42 -9.08 15.82
CA ARG A 234 -6.45 -9.70 16.66
C ARG A 234 -7.82 -9.07 16.46
N LYS A 235 -7.86 -7.82 16.02
CA LYS A 235 -9.09 -7.05 15.74
C LYS A 235 -9.55 -7.27 14.28
N LEU A 236 -8.62 -7.36 13.33
CA LEU A 236 -8.91 -7.45 11.90
C LEU A 236 -8.59 -8.84 11.33
N LYS A 237 -9.61 -9.71 11.27
CA LYS A 237 -9.44 -11.12 10.88
C LYS A 237 -8.92 -11.32 9.45
N ASN A 238 -9.21 -10.40 8.53
CA ASN A 238 -8.80 -10.51 7.12
C ASN A 238 -7.46 -9.84 6.81
N LEU A 239 -6.86 -9.14 7.79
CA LEU A 239 -5.60 -8.43 7.61
C LEU A 239 -4.46 -9.43 7.43
N ASN A 240 -3.80 -9.41 6.27
CA ASN A 240 -2.73 -10.33 5.92
C ASN A 240 -1.54 -9.67 5.18
N VAL A 241 -1.62 -8.37 4.89
CA VAL A 241 -0.54 -7.55 4.32
C VAL A 241 -0.09 -6.51 5.34
N LEU A 242 1.11 -6.70 5.90
CA LEU A 242 1.68 -5.79 6.91
C LEU A 242 2.93 -5.14 6.33
N GLY A 243 3.10 -3.84 6.51
CA GLY A 243 4.29 -3.15 6.03
C GLY A 243 4.52 -1.81 6.70
N GLY A 244 5.53 -1.09 6.24
CA GLY A 244 5.85 0.24 6.74
C GLY A 244 5.65 1.32 5.68
N CYS A 245 5.33 2.54 6.14
CA CYS A 245 5.29 3.77 5.35
C CYS A 245 6.41 4.72 5.87
N CYS A 246 6.12 6.00 6.09
CA CYS A 246 7.14 6.98 6.48
C CYS A 246 7.79 6.65 7.83
N GLY A 247 9.11 6.85 7.92
CA GLY A 247 9.92 6.61 9.12
C GLY A 247 10.28 5.14 9.39
N THR A 248 9.69 4.19 8.67
CA THR A 248 9.95 2.76 8.88
C THR A 248 11.19 2.26 8.14
N ASP A 249 11.77 1.18 8.64
CA ASP A 249 12.89 0.48 8.01
C ASP A 249 12.83 -1.03 8.27
N HIS A 250 13.88 -1.75 7.86
CA HIS A 250 14.00 -3.19 8.06
C HIS A 250 13.88 -3.65 9.53
N ARG A 251 14.26 -2.82 10.51
CA ARG A 251 14.13 -3.17 11.94
C ARG A 251 12.66 -3.27 12.33
N HIS A 252 11.85 -2.31 11.87
CA HIS A 252 10.41 -2.30 12.09
C HIS A 252 9.74 -3.52 11.47
N VAL A 253 10.05 -3.81 10.19
CA VAL A 253 9.47 -4.95 9.48
C VAL A 253 9.87 -6.29 10.12
N GLU A 254 11.13 -6.42 10.56
CA GLU A 254 11.57 -7.63 11.25
C GLU A 254 10.87 -7.82 12.61
N GLU A 255 10.68 -6.76 13.41
CA GLU A 255 9.91 -6.85 14.65
C GLU A 255 8.43 -7.15 14.40
N THR A 256 7.83 -6.63 13.32
CA THR A 256 6.48 -7.03 12.89
C THR A 256 6.41 -8.53 12.59
N CYS A 257 7.40 -9.08 11.87
CA CYS A 257 7.46 -10.52 11.60
C CYS A 257 7.50 -11.34 12.89
N LYS A 258 8.40 -11.01 13.82
CA LYS A 258 8.55 -11.68 15.12
C LYS A 258 7.25 -11.66 15.93
N ALA A 259 6.59 -10.51 15.98
CA ALA A 259 5.38 -10.33 16.78
C ALA A 259 4.15 -11.03 16.19
N CYS A 260 4.05 -11.12 14.86
CA CYS A 260 2.82 -11.50 14.17
C CYS A 260 2.80 -12.94 13.65
N ILE A 261 3.94 -13.57 13.36
CA ILE A 261 3.98 -14.87 12.68
C ILE A 261 3.16 -15.96 13.38
N SER A 262 3.24 -16.02 14.71
CA SER A 262 2.47 -16.98 15.52
C SER A 262 0.95 -16.86 15.38
N ILE A 263 0.43 -15.66 15.03
CA ILE A 263 -1.00 -15.45 14.79
C ILE A 263 -1.40 -16.08 13.46
N PHE A 264 -0.61 -15.88 12.41
CA PHE A 264 -0.89 -16.46 11.10
C PHE A 264 -0.79 -17.99 11.11
N ASP A 265 0.14 -18.56 11.87
CA ASP A 265 0.23 -20.01 12.02
C ASP A 265 -1.01 -20.58 12.72
N GLN A 266 -1.50 -19.92 13.77
CA GLN A 266 -2.73 -20.32 14.46
C GLN A 266 -3.97 -20.26 13.54
N GLN A 267 -4.07 -19.21 12.72
CA GLN A 267 -5.18 -19.06 11.75
C GLN A 267 -5.14 -20.13 10.65
N LYS A 268 -3.96 -20.53 10.16
CA LYS A 268 -3.81 -21.62 9.20
C LYS A 268 -4.29 -22.97 9.77
N HIS A 269 -3.98 -23.26 11.03
CA HIS A 269 -4.40 -24.52 11.66
C HIS A 269 -5.90 -24.55 11.92
N ALA A 270 -6.50 -23.44 12.37
CA ALA A 270 -7.95 -23.35 12.55
C ALA A 270 -8.75 -23.62 11.25
N TYR A 271 -8.22 -23.21 10.10
CA TYR A 271 -8.85 -23.46 8.79
C TYR A 271 -8.76 -24.93 8.34
N HIS A 272 -7.80 -25.70 8.85
CA HIS A 272 -7.64 -27.12 8.53
C HIS A 272 -8.46 -28.04 9.45
N ASP A 273 -8.86 -27.57 10.64
CA ASP A 273 -9.70 -28.33 11.56
C ASP A 273 -11.22 -28.16 11.27
N GLU A 274 -11.59 -27.24 10.37
CA GLU A 274 -12.98 -26.99 9.93
C GLU A 274 -13.36 -27.69 8.60
N ILE A 275 -12.47 -28.50 8.02
CA ILE A 275 -12.69 -29.31 6.80
C ILE A 275 -12.67 -30.80 7.14
#